data_AF-A0AAN4T8J9-F1
#
_entry.id   AF-A0AAN4T8J9-F1
#
_cell.length_a   1.000
_cell.length_b   1.000
_cell.length_c   1.000
_cell.angle_alpha   90.00
_cell.angle_beta   90.00
_cell.angle_gamma   90.00
#
_symmetry.space_group_name_H-M   'P 1'
#
loop_
_entity.id
_entity.type
_entity.pdbx_description
1 polymer ?
#
loop_
_entity_poly.entity_id
_entity_poly.type
_entity_poly.pdbx_seq_one_letter_code
_entity_poly.pdbx_strand_id
1 'polypeptide(L)'
;MDQLDGIHFADGFDEKDGLPRLRKLLNSKWNISSDGKGIEKKFHFKNHTNVLDFVHYIGVKCKRKNHHPEAIMWYNNILATMSYTIRLRIENGTSDTLTVVEKTCWYYANGSTWTEKDGEHVLFMGGSGTSGMLRFKTSSGDFFTVVLGMHNYNPWSGLLVNLREDDTALKLHPEYYNGGKFSSLTPDAAYTPPTAHGKNVWITWQRKDENEVFFVLRYHPYYQVVNKRTC
;
A
#
# COMPACT_ATOMS: atom_id res chain seq x y z
N MET A 1 30.98 -16.05 5.53
CA MET A 1 29.67 -15.53 5.95
C MET A 1 28.69 -15.95 4.88
N ASP A 2 27.67 -16.71 5.25
CA ASP A 2 26.67 -17.15 4.28
C ASP A 2 25.99 -15.90 3.72
N GLN A 3 25.83 -15.84 2.40
CA GLN A 3 25.11 -14.75 1.72
C GLN A 3 23.65 -14.62 2.17
N LEU A 4 23.18 -15.49 3.06
CA LEU A 4 21.82 -15.55 3.58
C LEU A 4 21.64 -14.76 4.90
N ASP A 5 22.72 -14.31 5.52
CA ASP A 5 22.65 -13.50 6.75
C ASP A 5 22.02 -12.13 6.42
N GLY A 6 20.82 -11.87 6.96
CA GLY A 6 20.11 -10.59 6.80
C GLY A 6 19.01 -10.55 5.74
N ILE A 7 18.55 -11.70 5.22
CA ILE A 7 17.35 -11.75 4.35
C ILE A 7 16.08 -11.60 5.19
N HIS A 8 15.15 -10.78 4.70
CA HIS A 8 13.82 -10.65 5.25
C HIS A 8 12.79 -11.16 4.24
N PHE A 9 12.20 -12.33 4.52
CA PHE A 9 11.06 -12.80 3.75
C PHE A 9 9.80 -12.02 4.12
N ALA A 10 8.93 -11.89 3.13
CA ALA A 10 7.59 -11.37 3.29
C ALA A 10 6.78 -12.15 4.34
N ASP A 11 6.10 -11.47 5.28
CA ASP A 11 5.18 -12.12 6.22
C ASP A 11 4.12 -12.98 5.49
N GLY A 12 3.94 -14.22 5.95
CA GLY A 12 3.03 -15.19 5.33
C GLY A 12 3.62 -15.94 4.13
N PHE A 13 4.86 -15.64 3.74
CA PHE A 13 5.59 -16.42 2.74
C PHE A 13 6.32 -17.60 3.40
N ASP A 14 6.17 -18.80 2.85
CA ASP A 14 6.83 -19.99 3.37
C ASP A 14 8.33 -19.94 3.05
N GLU A 15 9.16 -19.71 4.07
CA GLU A 15 10.62 -19.70 3.94
C GLU A 15 11.18 -21.01 3.37
N LYS A 16 10.51 -22.15 3.62
CA LYS A 16 10.93 -23.46 3.13
C LYS A 16 10.73 -23.59 1.61
N ASP A 17 9.74 -22.91 1.04
CA ASP A 17 9.56 -22.79 -0.42
C ASP A 17 10.42 -21.68 -1.02
N GLY A 18 10.61 -20.59 -0.26
CA GLY A 18 11.36 -19.41 -0.66
C GLY A 18 12.87 -19.63 -0.81
N LEU A 19 13.49 -20.23 0.20
CA LEU A 19 14.94 -20.40 0.27
C LEU A 19 15.52 -21.18 -0.92
N PRO A 20 14.93 -22.29 -1.39
CA PRO A 20 15.43 -22.99 -2.59
C PRO A 20 15.39 -22.11 -3.85
N ARG A 21 14.32 -21.32 -4.03
CA ARG A 21 14.16 -20.43 -5.19
C ARG A 21 15.16 -19.28 -5.13
N LEU A 22 15.34 -18.69 -3.96
CA LEU A 22 16.32 -17.62 -3.73
C LEU A 22 17.73 -18.14 -3.97
N ARG A 23 18.11 -19.30 -3.41
CA ARG A 23 19.42 -19.94 -3.64
C ARG A 23 19.70 -20.14 -5.13
N LYS A 24 18.71 -20.54 -5.92
CA LYS A 24 18.85 -20.67 -7.38
C LYS A 24 19.19 -19.33 -8.06
N LEU A 25 18.59 -18.24 -7.58
CA LEU A 25 18.85 -16.89 -8.10
C LEU A 25 20.22 -16.37 -7.67
N LEU A 26 20.62 -16.59 -6.41
CA LEU A 26 21.96 -16.23 -5.91
C LEU A 26 23.05 -16.97 -6.67
N ASN A 27 22.88 -18.28 -6.90
CA ASN A 27 23.75 -19.07 -7.78
C ASN A 27 23.79 -18.55 -9.23
N SER A 28 22.77 -17.80 -9.64
CA SER A 28 22.67 -17.16 -10.97
C SER A 28 23.15 -15.71 -10.96
N LYS A 29 24.02 -15.32 -10.01
CA LYS A 29 24.62 -13.98 -9.88
C LYS A 29 23.61 -12.86 -9.58
N TRP A 30 22.50 -13.18 -8.95
CA TRP A 30 21.68 -12.18 -8.27
C TRP A 30 22.26 -11.92 -6.89
N ASN A 31 22.16 -10.68 -6.41
CA ASN A 31 22.55 -10.30 -5.06
C ASN A 31 21.30 -9.94 -4.26
N ILE A 32 21.39 -9.97 -2.95
CA ILE A 32 20.36 -9.41 -2.07
C ILE A 32 20.57 -7.89 -2.05
N SER A 33 19.48 -7.13 -2.07
CA SER A 33 19.52 -5.68 -1.94
C SER A 33 20.09 -5.27 -0.58
N SER A 34 20.62 -4.06 -0.47
CA SER A 34 21.26 -3.57 0.76
C SER A 34 20.35 -3.54 2.00
N ASP A 35 19.03 -3.53 1.80
CA ASP A 35 18.01 -3.56 2.86
C ASP A 35 17.53 -4.98 3.22
N GLY A 36 18.06 -6.03 2.58
CA GLY A 36 17.70 -7.42 2.83
C GLY A 36 16.32 -7.84 2.32
N LYS A 37 15.56 -6.94 1.68
CA LYS A 37 14.14 -7.12 1.32
C LYS A 37 13.90 -7.40 -0.16
N GLY A 38 14.94 -7.44 -0.97
CA GLY A 38 14.86 -7.63 -2.41
C GLY A 38 16.07 -8.34 -2.99
N ILE A 39 16.00 -8.59 -4.30
CA ILE A 39 17.14 -9.09 -5.07
C ILE A 39 17.46 -8.11 -6.19
N GLU A 40 18.74 -7.93 -6.46
CA GLU A 40 19.24 -7.04 -7.50
C GLU A 40 20.27 -7.75 -8.38
N LYS A 41 20.33 -7.34 -9.65
CA LYS A 41 21.37 -7.77 -10.56
C LYS A 41 21.75 -6.63 -11.49
N LYS A 42 23.04 -6.31 -11.51
CA LYS A 42 23.60 -5.30 -12.40
C LYS A 42 24.01 -5.97 -13.71
N PHE A 43 23.52 -5.42 -14.82
CA PHE A 43 23.86 -5.86 -16.16
C PHE A 43 24.70 -4.79 -16.84
N HIS A 44 25.85 -5.18 -17.38
CA HIS A 44 26.72 -4.30 -18.14
C HIS A 44 26.55 -4.58 -19.63
N PHE A 45 26.40 -3.52 -20.42
CA PHE A 45 26.21 -3.61 -21.87
C PHE A 45 27.32 -2.86 -22.60
N LYS A 46 27.66 -3.32 -23.81
CA LYS A 46 28.74 -2.73 -24.62
C LYS A 46 28.43 -1.30 -25.09
N ASN A 47 27.16 -1.02 -25.35
CA ASN A 47 26.69 0.27 -25.83
C ASN A 47 25.24 0.51 -25.36
N HIS A 48 24.76 1.73 -25.55
CA HIS A 48 23.44 2.16 -25.12
C HIS A 48 22.28 1.49 -25.88
N THR A 49 22.46 1.16 -27.17
CA THR A 49 21.45 0.44 -27.97
C THR A 49 21.12 -0.91 -27.35
N ASN A 50 22.15 -1.65 -26.90
CA ASN A 50 21.96 -2.93 -26.23
C ASN A 50 21.20 -2.79 -24.89
N VAL A 51 21.32 -1.65 -24.18
CA VAL A 51 20.53 -1.37 -22.98
C VAL A 51 19.06 -1.22 -23.36
N LEU A 52 18.76 -0.40 -24.38
CA LEU A 52 17.39 -0.17 -24.87
C LEU A 52 16.73 -1.46 -25.36
N ASP A 53 17.45 -2.31 -26.10
CA ASP A 53 16.96 -3.62 -26.54
C ASP A 53 16.61 -4.53 -25.36
N PHE A 54 17.44 -4.51 -24.31
CA PHE A 54 17.17 -5.27 -23.09
C PHE A 54 15.95 -4.74 -22.33
N VAL A 55 15.80 -3.42 -22.19
CA VAL A 55 14.61 -2.80 -21.58
C VAL A 55 13.36 -3.18 -22.35
N HIS A 56 13.41 -3.07 -23.68
CA HIS A 56 12.30 -3.41 -24.55
C HIS A 56 11.93 -4.90 -24.41
N TYR A 57 12.93 -5.78 -24.37
CA TYR A 57 12.72 -7.21 -24.16
C TYR A 57 12.04 -7.51 -22.82
N ILE A 58 12.51 -6.89 -21.73
CA ILE A 58 11.89 -7.02 -20.41
C ILE A 58 10.46 -6.48 -20.46
N GLY A 59 10.23 -5.30 -21.05
CA GLY A 59 8.90 -4.74 -21.25
C GLY A 59 7.95 -5.68 -21.99
N VAL A 60 8.41 -6.33 -23.07
CA VAL A 60 7.62 -7.32 -23.82
C VAL A 60 7.33 -8.57 -22.98
N LYS A 61 8.31 -9.06 -22.21
CA LYS A 61 8.12 -10.23 -21.34
C LYS A 61 7.17 -9.95 -20.19
N CYS A 62 7.28 -8.78 -19.56
CA CYS A 62 6.38 -8.33 -18.52
C CYS A 62 4.97 -8.13 -19.07
N LYS A 63 4.80 -7.48 -20.24
CA LYS A 63 3.50 -7.34 -20.93
C LYS A 63 2.83 -8.69 -21.20
N ARG A 64 3.57 -9.69 -21.68
CA ARG A 64 3.04 -11.05 -21.91
C ARG A 64 2.57 -11.74 -20.63
N LYS A 65 3.09 -11.32 -19.48
CA LYS A 65 2.67 -11.80 -18.15
C LYS A 65 1.72 -10.83 -17.45
N ASN A 66 1.24 -9.81 -18.16
CA ASN A 66 0.37 -8.76 -17.64
C ASN A 66 0.96 -8.03 -16.41
N HIS A 67 2.25 -7.70 -16.48
CA HIS A 67 2.98 -6.90 -15.49
C HIS A 67 3.74 -5.76 -16.20
N HIS A 68 3.98 -4.64 -15.50
CA HIS A 68 4.80 -3.53 -16.00
C HIS A 68 6.08 -3.39 -15.18
N PRO A 69 7.27 -3.34 -15.79
CA PRO A 69 8.47 -2.97 -15.07
C PRO A 69 8.50 -1.44 -14.87
N GLU A 70 8.91 -0.96 -13.71
CA GLU A 70 9.55 0.36 -13.61
C GLU A 70 11.01 0.18 -14.02
N ALA A 71 11.63 1.17 -14.68
CA ALA A 71 13.02 1.09 -15.11
C ALA A 71 13.68 2.47 -15.00
N ILE A 72 14.75 2.57 -14.21
CA ILE A 72 15.66 3.71 -14.11
C ILE A 72 16.91 3.37 -14.91
N MET A 73 17.18 4.16 -15.95
CA MET A 73 18.31 3.98 -16.83
C MET A 73 19.41 5.00 -16.52
N TRP A 74 20.63 4.51 -16.34
CA TRP A 74 21.87 5.31 -16.33
C TRP A 74 22.69 4.97 -17.59
N TYR A 75 23.72 5.76 -17.89
CA TYR A 75 24.68 5.38 -18.94
C TYR A 75 25.25 3.98 -18.64
N ASN A 76 24.92 3.01 -19.50
CA ASN A 76 25.28 1.59 -19.42
C ASN A 76 24.71 0.77 -18.23
N ASN A 77 23.73 1.27 -17.44
CA ASN A 77 23.14 0.52 -16.32
C ASN A 77 21.60 0.68 -16.25
N ILE A 78 20.90 -0.32 -15.69
CA ILE A 78 19.45 -0.29 -15.43
C ILE A 78 19.12 -0.78 -14.02
N LEU A 79 18.21 -0.09 -13.32
CA LEU A 79 17.51 -0.57 -12.12
C LEU A 79 16.02 -0.67 -12.49
N ALA A 80 15.33 -1.76 -12.13
CA ALA A 80 13.90 -1.89 -12.40
C ALA A 80 13.10 -2.14 -11.11
N THR A 81 12.10 -1.31 -10.82
CA THR A 81 11.23 -1.39 -9.63
C THR A 81 9.78 -1.68 -10.03
N MET A 82 8.84 -1.77 -9.08
CA MET A 82 7.43 -2.02 -9.35
C MET A 82 6.62 -1.06 -8.49
N SER A 83 6.06 0.00 -9.07
CA SER A 83 5.24 0.99 -8.37
C SER A 83 3.76 0.59 -8.33
N TYR A 84 3.02 1.17 -7.38
CA TYR A 84 1.59 0.94 -7.20
C TYR A 84 0.85 2.27 -7.05
N THR A 85 -0.37 2.31 -7.57
CA THR A 85 -1.29 3.44 -7.40
C THR A 85 -2.55 2.95 -6.70
N ILE A 86 -2.89 3.56 -5.57
CA ILE A 86 -4.17 3.32 -4.90
C ILE A 86 -5.07 4.52 -5.12
N ARG A 87 -6.28 4.28 -5.64
CA ARG A 87 -7.34 5.28 -5.78
C ARG A 87 -8.38 5.06 -4.70
N LEU A 88 -8.66 6.12 -3.96
CA LEU A 88 -9.68 6.16 -2.92
C LEU A 88 -10.81 7.09 -3.35
N ARG A 89 -11.99 6.50 -3.56
CA ARG A 89 -13.24 7.24 -3.70
C ARG A 89 -13.94 7.33 -2.34
N ILE A 90 -14.55 8.49 -2.08
CA ILE A 90 -15.35 8.71 -0.88
C ILE A 90 -16.83 8.78 -1.27
N GLU A 91 -17.64 7.91 -0.68
CA GLU A 91 -19.10 7.92 -0.76
C GLU A 91 -19.65 8.39 0.58
N ASN A 92 -20.16 9.61 0.63
CA ASN A 92 -20.74 10.20 1.82
C ASN A 92 -22.27 10.29 1.69
N GLY A 93 -22.98 9.44 2.43
CA GLY A 93 -24.44 9.39 2.49
C GLY A 93 -25.05 10.26 3.58
N THR A 94 -24.30 11.21 4.14
CA THR A 94 -24.73 12.08 5.24
C THR A 94 -24.68 13.55 4.82
N SER A 95 -25.21 14.43 5.67
CA SER A 95 -25.01 15.88 5.56
C SER A 95 -23.68 16.38 6.12
N ASP A 96 -22.86 15.52 6.73
CA ASP A 96 -21.58 15.94 7.30
C ASP A 96 -20.58 16.26 6.19
N THR A 97 -19.84 17.35 6.32
CA THR A 97 -18.65 17.57 5.49
C THR A 97 -17.49 16.76 6.03
N LEU A 98 -16.79 16.02 5.16
CA LEU A 98 -15.56 15.30 5.50
C LEU A 98 -14.36 16.08 5.01
N THR A 99 -13.54 16.59 5.92
CA THR A 99 -12.33 17.35 5.57
C THR A 99 -11.09 16.52 5.88
N VAL A 100 -10.24 16.30 4.88
CA VAL A 100 -8.90 15.75 5.12
C VAL A 100 -8.06 16.82 5.81
N VAL A 101 -7.69 16.56 7.07
CA VAL A 101 -6.91 17.50 7.90
C VAL A 101 -5.44 17.10 8.00
N GLU A 102 -5.06 15.91 7.53
CA GLU A 102 -3.69 15.43 7.53
C GLU A 102 -3.47 14.35 6.47
N LYS A 103 -2.30 14.38 5.83
CA LYS A 103 -1.85 13.37 4.86
C LYS A 103 -0.43 12.95 5.22
N THR A 104 -0.20 11.66 5.37
CA THR A 104 1.12 11.10 5.68
C THR A 104 1.50 10.03 4.67
N CYS A 105 2.80 9.88 4.46
CA CYS A 105 3.41 8.94 3.54
C CYS A 105 4.49 8.18 4.30
N TRP A 106 4.41 6.86 4.31
CA TRP A 106 5.45 6.04 4.93
C TRP A 106 6.66 5.95 4.00
N TYR A 107 7.87 5.93 4.56
CA TYR A 107 9.11 6.13 3.81
C TYR A 107 9.65 4.85 3.14
N TYR A 108 9.13 3.67 3.47
CA TYR A 108 9.53 2.42 2.82
C TYR A 108 9.20 2.43 1.32
N ALA A 109 9.84 1.52 0.58
CA ALA A 109 9.60 1.31 -0.84
C ALA A 109 9.67 2.61 -1.68
N ASN A 110 10.71 3.43 -1.45
CA ASN A 110 10.90 4.74 -2.08
C ASN A 110 9.77 5.76 -1.80
N GLY A 111 9.05 5.56 -0.69
CA GLY A 111 8.02 6.48 -0.23
C GLY A 111 6.72 6.40 -1.03
N SER A 112 5.87 7.38 -0.76
CA SER A 112 4.58 7.54 -1.42
C SER A 112 4.21 9.01 -1.54
N THR A 113 3.25 9.33 -2.40
CA THR A 113 2.74 10.68 -2.61
C THR A 113 1.23 10.66 -2.75
N TRP A 114 0.55 11.53 -2.00
CA TRP A 114 -0.88 11.79 -2.17
C TRP A 114 -1.11 12.90 -3.19
N THR A 115 -2.01 12.66 -4.12
CA THR A 115 -2.58 13.67 -5.02
C THR A 115 -4.11 13.57 -5.01
N GLU A 116 -4.78 14.52 -5.64
CA GLU A 116 -6.23 14.48 -5.85
C GLU A 116 -6.50 14.61 -7.34
N LYS A 117 -7.39 13.75 -7.85
CA LYS A 117 -7.77 13.75 -9.26
C LYS A 117 -9.22 13.34 -9.38
N ASP A 118 -10.03 14.14 -10.09
CA ASP A 118 -11.44 13.85 -10.38
C ASP A 118 -12.28 13.56 -9.11
N GLY A 119 -11.96 14.21 -7.99
CA GLY A 119 -12.63 14.01 -6.70
C GLY A 119 -12.20 12.75 -5.93
N GLU A 120 -11.22 12.00 -6.44
CA GLU A 120 -10.61 10.86 -5.76
C GLU A 120 -9.27 11.26 -5.12
N HIS A 121 -8.94 10.64 -3.98
CA HIS A 121 -7.60 10.71 -3.41
C HIS A 121 -6.74 9.60 -4.01
N VAL A 122 -5.59 9.98 -4.57
CA VAL A 122 -4.70 9.06 -5.29
C VAL A 122 -3.37 8.96 -4.56
N LEU A 123 -3.04 7.76 -4.09
CA LEU A 123 -1.78 7.43 -3.45
C LEU A 123 -0.88 6.72 -4.45
N PHE A 124 0.18 7.39 -4.90
CA PHE A 124 1.28 6.75 -5.62
C PHE A 124 2.29 6.18 -4.60
N MET A 125 2.81 4.98 -4.84
CA MET A 125 3.84 4.33 -4.03
C MET A 125 4.97 3.82 -4.91
N GLY A 126 6.21 4.05 -4.50
CA GLY A 126 7.39 3.55 -5.21
C GLY A 126 7.52 2.02 -5.21
N GLY A 127 6.77 1.33 -4.35
CA GLY A 127 6.54 -0.11 -4.46
C GLY A 127 5.75 -0.72 -3.31
N SER A 128 5.72 -2.06 -3.26
CA SER A 128 5.10 -2.80 -2.16
C SER A 128 5.92 -2.67 -0.87
N GLY A 129 5.24 -2.60 0.28
CA GLY A 129 5.86 -2.46 1.60
C GLY A 129 5.74 -1.06 2.20
N THR A 130 4.92 -0.19 1.61
CA THR A 130 4.63 1.15 2.12
C THR A 130 3.13 1.47 2.09
N SER A 131 2.77 2.65 2.59
CA SER A 131 1.38 3.10 2.70
C SER A 131 1.29 4.61 2.85
N GLY A 132 0.10 5.14 2.62
CA GLY A 132 -0.28 6.51 2.99
C GLY A 132 -1.47 6.50 3.94
N MET A 133 -1.54 7.48 4.84
CA MET A 133 -2.66 7.66 5.74
C MET A 133 -3.28 9.05 5.58
N LEU A 134 -4.61 9.08 5.55
CA LEU A 134 -5.43 10.29 5.58
C LEU A 134 -6.14 10.37 6.93
N ARG A 135 -6.11 11.54 7.57
CA ARG A 135 -6.93 11.84 8.74
C ARG A 135 -8.06 12.78 8.35
N PHE A 136 -9.27 12.42 8.74
CA PHE A 136 -10.49 13.17 8.47
C PHE A 136 -11.00 13.83 9.75
N LYS A 137 -11.52 15.06 9.60
CA LYS A 137 -12.38 15.72 10.57
C LYS A 137 -13.75 15.92 9.93
N THR A 138 -14.80 15.50 10.62
CA THR A 138 -16.17 15.70 10.16
C THR A 138 -16.70 17.05 10.67
N SER A 139 -17.69 17.64 9.99
CA SER A 139 -18.38 18.83 10.49
C SER A 139 -19.12 18.60 11.80
N SER A 140 -19.49 17.35 12.10
CA SER A 140 -20.06 16.92 13.38
C SER A 140 -19.02 16.80 14.51
N GLY A 141 -17.73 16.83 14.19
CA GLY A 141 -16.62 16.83 15.16
C GLY A 141 -15.94 15.47 15.38
N ASP A 142 -16.30 14.44 14.62
CA ASP A 142 -15.60 13.14 14.66
C ASP A 142 -14.23 13.23 13.98
N PHE A 143 -13.26 12.49 14.54
CA PHE A 143 -11.98 12.21 13.91
C PHE A 143 -11.84 10.72 13.61
N PHE A 144 -11.38 10.41 12.41
CA PHE A 144 -11.04 9.05 11.99
C PHE A 144 -9.89 9.08 10.98
N THR A 145 -9.21 7.95 10.82
CA THR A 145 -8.13 7.78 9.83
C THR A 145 -8.39 6.62 8.90
N VAL A 146 -7.98 6.77 7.64
CA VAL A 146 -7.84 5.65 6.71
C VAL A 146 -6.36 5.52 6.35
N VAL A 147 -5.81 4.32 6.48
CA VAL A 147 -4.50 3.97 5.90
C VAL A 147 -4.70 2.99 4.76
N LEU A 148 -3.97 3.22 3.66
CA LEU A 148 -3.98 2.38 2.47
C LEU A 148 -2.54 2.04 2.10
N GLY A 149 -2.29 0.78 1.77
CA GLY A 149 -0.96 0.36 1.38
C GLY A 149 -0.93 -0.95 0.61
N MET A 150 0.30 -1.36 0.29
CA MET A 150 0.59 -2.67 -0.30
C MET A 150 1.55 -3.40 0.61
N HIS A 151 1.25 -4.65 0.92
CA HIS A 151 2.08 -5.53 1.72
C HIS A 151 2.19 -6.87 1.01
N ASN A 152 3.42 -7.31 0.73
CA ASN A 152 3.69 -8.54 -0.01
C ASN A 152 2.86 -8.64 -1.30
N TYR A 153 2.82 -7.53 -2.05
CA TYR A 153 2.09 -7.37 -3.32
C TYR A 153 0.56 -7.44 -3.22
N ASN A 154 0.01 -7.52 -2.01
CA ASN A 154 -1.43 -7.51 -1.74
C ASN A 154 -1.86 -6.16 -1.18
N PRO A 155 -3.02 -5.63 -1.62
CA PRO A 155 -3.54 -4.39 -1.05
C PRO A 155 -4.03 -4.63 0.37
N TRP A 156 -3.83 -3.64 1.23
CA TRP A 156 -4.35 -3.65 2.58
C TRP A 156 -4.85 -2.25 2.97
N SER A 157 -5.74 -2.23 3.96
CA SER A 157 -6.31 -1.01 4.49
C SER A 157 -6.54 -1.14 5.99
N GLY A 158 -6.44 -0.03 6.71
CA GLY A 158 -6.79 0.08 8.12
C GLY A 158 -7.68 1.30 8.36
N LEU A 159 -8.58 1.20 9.32
CA LEU A 159 -9.50 2.27 9.70
C LEU A 159 -9.55 2.40 11.22
N LEU A 160 -9.37 3.62 11.72
CA LEU A 160 -9.52 3.95 13.13
C LEU A 160 -10.55 5.05 13.26
N VAL A 161 -11.52 4.86 14.16
CA VAL A 161 -12.60 5.81 14.46
C VAL A 161 -12.51 6.26 15.92
N ASN A 162 -13.28 7.28 16.29
CA ASN A 162 -13.36 7.80 17.67
C ASN A 162 -12.00 8.27 18.21
N LEU A 163 -11.23 8.90 17.32
CA LEU A 163 -9.90 9.42 17.64
C LEU A 163 -10.02 10.72 18.43
N ARG A 164 -9.03 10.97 19.31
CA ARG A 164 -8.87 12.28 19.94
C ARG A 164 -8.23 13.26 18.94
N GLU A 165 -8.33 14.55 19.22
CA GLU A 165 -7.75 15.57 18.36
C GLU A 165 -6.22 15.45 18.24
N ASP A 166 -5.56 14.98 19.31
CA ASP A 166 -4.11 14.74 19.39
C ASP A 166 -3.67 13.36 18.87
N ASP A 167 -4.60 12.50 18.44
CA ASP A 167 -4.30 11.26 17.73
C ASP A 167 -4.06 11.56 16.24
N THR A 168 -2.97 12.25 15.96
CA THR A 168 -2.57 12.68 14.61
C THR A 168 -2.17 11.52 13.73
N ALA A 169 -2.24 11.71 12.41
CA ALA A 169 -1.73 10.72 11.47
C ALA A 169 -0.23 10.47 11.66
N LEU A 170 0.55 11.50 12.00
CA LEU A 170 1.98 11.36 12.27
C LEU A 170 2.28 10.44 13.47
N LYS A 171 1.43 10.47 14.51
CA LYS A 171 1.53 9.61 15.67
C LYS A 171 1.06 8.18 15.37
N LEU A 172 -0.02 8.03 14.60
CA LEU A 172 -0.68 6.75 14.38
C LEU A 172 -0.09 5.94 13.21
N HIS A 173 0.43 6.58 12.16
CA HIS A 173 0.94 5.90 10.96
C HIS A 173 2.12 4.97 11.24
N PRO A 174 3.10 5.31 12.10
CA PRO A 174 4.19 4.40 12.47
C PRO A 174 3.73 3.12 13.16
N GLU A 175 2.56 3.10 13.80
CA GLU A 175 2.05 1.92 14.53
C GLU A 175 1.73 0.72 13.64
N TYR A 176 1.65 0.92 12.31
CA TYR A 176 1.49 -0.14 11.31
C TYR A 176 2.82 -0.81 10.92
N TYR A 177 3.95 -0.33 11.46
CA TYR A 177 5.29 -0.77 11.10
C TYR A 177 6.12 -1.06 12.35
N ASN A 178 7.26 -1.74 12.16
CA ASN A 178 8.30 -1.91 13.19
C ASN A 178 7.82 -2.44 14.55
N GLY A 179 6.86 -3.37 14.56
CA GLY A 179 6.32 -3.95 15.79
C GLY A 179 5.32 -3.05 16.52
N GLY A 180 4.85 -1.98 15.89
CA GLY A 180 3.80 -1.13 16.40
C GLY A 180 2.48 -1.87 16.61
N LYS A 181 1.54 -1.24 17.32
CA LYS A 181 0.29 -1.86 17.76
C LYS A 181 -0.52 -2.52 16.63
N PHE A 182 -0.42 -2.00 15.41
CA PHE A 182 -1.19 -2.45 14.25
C PHE A 182 -0.35 -3.21 13.23
N SER A 183 0.94 -3.46 13.49
CA SER A 183 1.84 -4.07 12.50
C SER A 183 1.54 -5.54 12.21
N SER A 184 0.93 -6.26 13.15
CA SER A 184 0.54 -7.67 13.02
C SER A 184 -0.98 -7.88 12.98
N LEU A 185 -1.74 -6.88 13.42
CA LEU A 185 -3.19 -6.91 13.55
C LEU A 185 -3.75 -5.57 13.08
N THR A 186 -3.72 -5.37 11.76
CA THR A 186 -4.33 -4.20 11.13
C THR A 186 -5.81 -4.15 11.52
N PRO A 187 -6.30 -3.03 12.08
CA PRO A 187 -7.72 -2.87 12.39
C PRO A 187 -8.58 -3.18 11.17
N ASP A 188 -9.60 -4.02 11.34
CA ASP A 188 -10.48 -4.40 10.24
C ASP A 188 -11.20 -3.16 9.71
N ALA A 189 -10.84 -2.79 8.49
CA ALA A 189 -11.39 -1.62 7.87
C ALA A 189 -12.79 -1.85 7.26
N ALA A 190 -13.26 -3.10 7.19
CA ALA A 190 -14.60 -3.46 6.76
C ALA A 190 -15.65 -3.36 7.88
N TYR A 191 -15.24 -3.41 9.15
CA TYR A 191 -16.14 -3.38 10.30
C TYR A 191 -15.61 -2.48 11.42
N THR A 192 -16.19 -1.27 11.55
CA THR A 192 -15.93 -0.41 12.71
C THR A 192 -17.18 -0.28 13.57
N PRO A 193 -17.01 -0.02 14.88
CA PRO A 193 -18.10 0.55 15.66
C PRO A 193 -18.53 1.89 15.05
N PRO A 194 -19.77 2.34 15.31
CA PRO A 194 -20.19 3.69 14.95
C PRO A 194 -19.27 4.75 15.55
N THR A 195 -19.13 5.88 14.85
CA THR A 195 -18.48 7.07 15.40
C THR A 195 -19.24 7.60 16.62
N ALA A 196 -18.64 8.48 17.40
CA ALA A 196 -19.26 9.09 18.56
C ALA A 196 -20.57 9.83 18.21
N HIS A 197 -20.68 10.34 16.98
CA HIS A 197 -21.89 10.99 16.46
C HIS A 197 -22.76 10.05 15.58
N GLY A 198 -22.61 8.73 15.75
CA GLY A 198 -23.53 7.73 15.23
C GLY A 198 -23.45 7.50 13.72
N LYS A 199 -22.27 7.62 13.12
CA LYS A 199 -22.04 7.28 11.70
C LYS A 199 -21.25 5.99 11.58
N ASN A 200 -21.56 5.21 10.55
CA ASN A 200 -20.75 4.06 10.18
C ASN A 200 -19.70 4.51 9.17
N VAL A 201 -18.47 4.06 9.37
CA VAL A 201 -17.36 4.28 8.46
C VAL A 201 -16.80 2.92 8.10
N TRP A 202 -16.63 2.64 6.82
CA TRP A 202 -15.96 1.40 6.41
C TRP A 202 -15.33 1.59 5.04
N ILE A 203 -14.34 0.75 4.77
CA ILE A 203 -13.68 0.70 3.48
C ILE A 203 -13.89 -0.65 2.82
N THR A 204 -14.05 -0.62 1.51
CA THR A 204 -14.09 -1.85 0.69
C THR A 204 -13.05 -1.76 -0.40
N TRP A 205 -12.23 -2.80 -0.51
CA TRP A 205 -11.48 -3.06 -1.74
C TRP A 205 -12.47 -3.47 -2.84
N GLN A 206 -12.43 -2.78 -3.98
CA GLN A 206 -13.33 -3.10 -5.11
C GLN A 206 -12.66 -4.00 -6.13
N ARG A 207 -11.47 -3.61 -6.58
CA ARG A 207 -10.72 -4.34 -7.60
C ARG A 207 -9.25 -3.92 -7.58
N LYS A 208 -8.44 -4.73 -8.25
CA LYS A 208 -7.04 -4.47 -8.53
C LYS A 208 -6.80 -4.74 -10.01
N ASP A 209 -6.49 -3.69 -10.74
CA ASP A 209 -6.17 -3.74 -12.16
C ASP A 209 -4.64 -3.61 -12.25
N GLU A 210 -3.96 -4.75 -12.19
CA GLU A 210 -2.50 -4.84 -12.14
C GLU A 210 -1.88 -4.12 -10.93
N ASN A 211 -1.34 -2.92 -11.14
CA ASN A 211 -0.72 -2.08 -10.12
C ASN A 211 -1.62 -0.91 -9.68
N GLU A 212 -2.79 -0.75 -10.30
CA GLU A 212 -3.82 0.16 -9.80
C GLU A 212 -4.79 -0.59 -8.88
N VAL A 213 -5.03 -0.04 -7.69
CA VAL A 213 -5.96 -0.59 -6.70
C VAL A 213 -7.05 0.41 -6.42
N PHE A 214 -8.29 -0.04 -6.34
CA PHE A 214 -9.45 0.81 -6.12
C PHE A 214 -10.10 0.48 -4.79
N PHE A 215 -10.17 1.47 -3.91
CA PHE A 215 -10.90 1.43 -2.65
C PHE A 215 -12.05 2.43 -2.64
N VAL A 216 -13.11 2.08 -1.92
CA VAL A 216 -14.20 3.00 -1.60
C VAL A 216 -14.33 3.11 -0.09
N LEU A 217 -14.20 4.32 0.43
CA LEU A 217 -14.57 4.69 1.78
C LEU A 217 -16.03 5.11 1.79
N ARG A 218 -16.83 4.52 2.69
CA ARG A 218 -18.23 4.88 2.89
C ARG A 218 -18.42 5.50 4.25
N TYR A 219 -19.15 6.61 4.29
CA TYR A 219 -19.57 7.30 5.50
C TYR A 219 -21.09 7.44 5.44
N HIS A 220 -21.80 6.74 6.33
CA HIS A 220 -23.25 6.57 6.24
C HIS A 220 -23.92 6.69 7.61
N PRO A 221 -25.19 7.15 7.71
CA PRO A 221 -25.91 7.07 8.97
C PRO A 221 -25.96 5.65 9.54
N TYR A 222 -25.75 5.50 10.84
CA TYR A 222 -26.04 4.25 11.54
C TYR A 222 -27.55 4.07 11.61
N TYR A 223 -28.08 3.02 10.98
CA TYR A 223 -29.45 2.60 11.20
C TYR A 223 -29.45 1.52 12.27
N GLN A 224 -30.05 1.80 13.43
CA GLN A 224 -30.52 0.72 14.29
C GLN A 224 -31.61 -0.02 13.53
N VAL A 225 -31.41 -1.32 13.28
CA VAL A 225 -32.51 -2.19 12.88
C VAL A 225 -33.49 -2.20 14.05
N VAL A 226 -34.48 -1.31 14.03
CA VAL A 226 -35.62 -1.42 14.91
C VAL A 226 -36.31 -2.70 14.48
N ASN A 227 -36.11 -3.78 15.24
CA ASN A 227 -36.95 -4.97 15.17
C ASN A 227 -38.37 -4.53 15.51
N LYS A 228 -39.12 -4.04 14.51
CA LYS A 228 -40.56 -4.04 14.54
C LYS A 228 -40.98 -5.50 14.50
N ARG A 229 -41.03 -6.13 15.68
CA ARG A 229 -41.97 -7.22 15.90
C ARG A 229 -43.35 -6.57 15.75
N THR A 230 -43.88 -6.63 14.55
CA THR A 230 -45.32 -6.53 14.32
C THR A 230 -45.96 -7.68 15.08
N CYS A 231 -46.53 -7.35 16.24
CA CYS A 231 -47.61 -8.12 16.85
C CYS A 231 -48.92 -7.65 16.21
#